data_AF-A0A836PPD1-F1
#
_entry.id   AF-A0A836PPD1-F1
#
_cell.length_a   1.000
_cell.length_b   1.000
_cell.length_c   1.000
_cell.angle_alpha   90.00
_cell.angle_beta   90.00
_cell.angle_gamma   90.00
#
_symmetry.space_group_name_H-M   'P 1'
#
loop_
_entity.id
_entity.type
_entity.pdbx_description
1 polymer ?
#
loop_
_entity_poly.entity_id
_entity_poly.type
_entity_poly.pdbx_seq_one_letter_code
_entity_poly.pdbx_strand_id
1 'polypeptide(L)'
;MAGVKQSDFNIVQSIGSGAFLPFFQSNTNLTIGWDSFITSLGVTGVLTPIGDSLAPPVIAKNGKNYNYRTIEAGAGIKTGLSPQDGVLIQHNFKQSPTGTSLTSGMTLPQPVIASVSAGAGITITKVGDVITISLT
;
A
#
# COMPACT_ATOMS: atom_id res chain seq x y z
N MET A 1 3.38 -41.27 -37.54
CA MET A 1 3.38 -41.39 -36.08
C MET A 1 1.93 -41.59 -35.64
N ALA A 2 1.62 -42.70 -34.96
CA ALA A 2 0.27 -42.94 -34.46
C ALA A 2 0.04 -42.04 -33.24
N GLY A 3 -1.00 -41.20 -33.28
CA GLY A 3 -1.41 -40.40 -32.12
C GLY A 3 -1.87 -41.34 -31.00
N VAL A 4 -1.46 -41.06 -29.76
CA VAL A 4 -1.97 -41.79 -28.59
C VAL A 4 -3.42 -41.34 -28.38
N LYS A 5 -4.38 -42.25 -28.58
CA LYS A 5 -5.79 -41.97 -28.39
C LYS A 5 -6.05 -41.72 -26.90
N GLN A 6 -6.46 -40.51 -26.55
CA GLN A 6 -7.09 -40.22 -25.28
C GLN A 6 -8.59 -40.51 -25.40
N SER A 7 -9.13 -41.28 -24.47
CA SER A 7 -10.54 -41.64 -24.41
C SER A 7 -10.97 -41.73 -22.95
N ASP A 8 -12.29 -41.69 -22.70
CA ASP A 8 -12.89 -41.71 -21.37
C ASP A 8 -12.65 -40.43 -20.56
N PHE A 9 -13.13 -39.31 -21.09
CA PHE A 9 -13.07 -37.99 -20.46
C PHE A 9 -14.13 -37.86 -19.35
N ASN A 10 -13.83 -38.48 -18.21
CA ASN A 10 -14.65 -38.36 -17.02
C ASN A 10 -14.60 -36.94 -16.47
N ILE A 11 -15.77 -36.37 -16.15
CA ILE A 11 -15.86 -35.05 -15.51
C ILE A 11 -15.43 -35.20 -14.06
N VAL A 12 -14.38 -34.46 -13.67
CA VAL A 12 -13.90 -34.36 -12.28
C VAL A 12 -14.00 -32.91 -11.82
N GLN A 13 -14.38 -32.69 -10.56
CA GLN A 13 -14.58 -31.33 -10.01
C GLN A 13 -13.30 -30.71 -9.42
N SER A 14 -12.23 -31.47 -9.30
CA SER A 14 -10.93 -31.00 -8.81
C SER A 14 -9.80 -31.84 -9.39
N ILE A 15 -8.65 -31.22 -9.62
CA ILE A 15 -7.42 -31.89 -10.02
C ILE A 15 -6.61 -32.21 -8.76
N GLY A 16 -6.28 -33.48 -8.55
CA GLY A 16 -5.49 -33.92 -7.38
C GLY A 16 -4.00 -33.61 -7.53
N SER A 17 -3.28 -33.51 -6.40
CA SER A 17 -1.81 -33.41 -6.39
C SER A 17 -1.21 -34.67 -7.05
N GLY A 18 -0.35 -34.50 -8.05
CA GLY A 18 0.19 -35.61 -8.85
C GLY A 18 -0.53 -35.87 -10.17
N ALA A 19 -1.57 -35.12 -10.52
CA ALA A 19 -2.12 -35.14 -11.87
C ALA A 19 -1.11 -34.60 -12.89
N PHE A 20 -1.26 -34.97 -14.17
CA PHE A 20 -0.44 -34.49 -15.27
C PHE A 20 -1.31 -33.80 -16.32
N LEU A 21 -0.81 -32.70 -16.87
CA LEU A 21 -1.40 -32.01 -18.01
C LEU A 21 -0.65 -32.40 -19.29
N PRO A 22 -1.29 -33.08 -20.26
CA PRO A 22 -0.69 -33.44 -21.54
C PRO A 22 -0.74 -32.26 -22.53
N PHE A 23 0.29 -32.11 -23.35
CA PHE A 23 0.33 -31.16 -24.47
C PHE A 23 1.20 -31.67 -25.63
N PHE A 24 1.02 -31.06 -26.80
CA PHE A 24 1.74 -31.41 -28.02
C PHE A 24 2.65 -30.25 -28.42
N GLN A 25 3.94 -30.52 -28.59
CA GLN A 25 4.90 -29.54 -29.10
C GLN A 25 5.79 -30.20 -30.15
N SER A 26 5.81 -29.62 -31.36
CA SER A 26 6.70 -30.05 -32.46
C SER A 26 6.75 -31.57 -32.66
N ASN A 27 5.59 -32.20 -32.85
CA ASN A 27 5.41 -33.65 -33.04
C ASN A 27 5.79 -34.55 -31.83
N THR A 28 5.95 -33.96 -30.64
CA THR A 28 6.25 -34.70 -29.41
C THR A 28 5.10 -34.57 -28.41
N ASN A 29 4.71 -35.69 -27.80
CA ASN A 29 3.76 -35.71 -26.70
C ASN A 29 4.53 -35.44 -25.41
N LEU A 30 4.15 -34.37 -24.71
CA LEU A 30 4.77 -33.96 -23.46
C LEU A 30 3.71 -33.98 -22.35
N THR A 31 4.18 -34.17 -21.12
CA THR A 31 3.37 -34.09 -19.91
C THR A 31 4.08 -33.23 -18.89
N ILE A 32 3.35 -32.32 -18.25
CA ILE A 32 3.83 -31.57 -17.09
C ILE A 32 3.04 -31.98 -15.85
N GLY A 33 3.70 -32.19 -14.73
CA GLY A 33 3.02 -32.41 -13.46
C GLY A 33 2.22 -31.17 -13.07
N TRP A 34 1.04 -31.34 -12.50
CA TRP A 34 0.14 -30.24 -12.13
C TRP A 34 0.83 -29.21 -11.23
N ASP A 35 1.62 -29.66 -10.25
CA ASP A 35 2.37 -28.77 -9.36
C ASP A 35 3.47 -28.00 -10.10
N SER A 36 4.16 -28.66 -11.04
CA SER A 36 5.13 -28.01 -11.92
C SER A 36 4.46 -27.00 -12.84
N PHE A 37 3.27 -27.30 -13.36
CA PHE A 37 2.50 -26.38 -14.19
C PHE A 37 2.08 -25.13 -13.41
N ILE A 38 1.50 -25.29 -12.22
CA ILE A 38 1.14 -24.16 -11.34
C ILE A 38 2.36 -23.31 -10.98
N THR A 39 3.49 -23.96 -10.68
CA THR A 39 4.76 -23.28 -10.39
C THR A 39 5.27 -22.51 -11.62
N SER A 40 5.27 -23.13 -12.80
CA SER A 40 5.70 -22.51 -14.07
C SER A 40 4.80 -21.36 -14.51
N LEU A 41 3.51 -21.39 -14.18
CA LEU A 41 2.60 -20.26 -14.42
C LEU A 41 2.91 -19.05 -13.53
N GLY A 42 3.69 -19.20 -12.45
CA GLY A 42 4.05 -18.11 -11.55
C GLY A 42 2.87 -17.51 -10.77
N VAL A 43 1.69 -18.14 -10.85
CA VAL A 43 0.44 -17.64 -10.24
C VAL A 43 0.40 -17.78 -8.72
N THR A 44 1.36 -18.51 -8.14
CA THR A 44 1.53 -18.71 -6.68
C THR A 44 2.67 -17.87 -6.12
N GLY A 45 2.82 -16.62 -6.57
CA GLY A 45 3.68 -15.67 -5.86
C GLY A 45 3.26 -15.58 -4.38
N VAL A 46 4.20 -15.79 -3.46
CA VAL A 46 3.95 -15.54 -2.03
C VAL A 46 4.18 -14.05 -1.80
N LEU A 47 3.12 -13.33 -1.42
CA LEU A 47 3.25 -11.97 -0.93
C LEU A 47 3.87 -12.01 0.46
N THR A 48 5.19 -11.83 0.54
CA THR A 48 5.92 -11.71 1.79
C THR A 48 6.00 -10.22 2.16
N PRO A 49 5.58 -9.81 3.37
CA PRO A 49 5.75 -8.42 3.80
C PRO A 49 7.24 -8.11 3.95
N ILE A 50 7.65 -6.93 3.47
CA ILE A 50 8.99 -6.36 3.65
C ILE A 50 8.82 -5.13 4.54
N GLY A 51 9.58 -5.04 5.65
CA GLY A 51 9.48 -3.95 6.63
C GLY A 51 9.30 -4.45 8.08
N ASP A 52 8.87 -3.55 8.98
CA ASP A 52 8.54 -3.89 10.37
C ASP A 52 7.38 -4.89 10.41
N SER A 53 7.62 -6.07 11.01
CA SER A 53 6.63 -7.15 11.10
C SER A 53 5.47 -6.86 12.05
N LEU A 54 5.58 -5.82 12.87
CA LEU A 54 4.54 -5.37 13.78
C LEU A 54 3.62 -4.30 13.17
N ALA A 55 4.01 -3.70 12.04
CA ALA A 55 3.19 -2.72 11.34
C ALA A 55 1.95 -3.41 10.71
N PRO A 56 0.75 -2.83 10.81
CA PRO A 56 -0.43 -3.36 10.12
C PRO A 56 -0.20 -3.45 8.61
N PRO A 57 -0.37 -4.62 7.97
CA PRO A 57 -0.11 -4.76 6.54
C PRO A 57 -1.18 -4.05 5.70
N VAL A 58 -0.74 -3.39 4.63
CA VAL A 58 -1.63 -2.76 3.63
C VAL A 58 -2.38 -3.84 2.82
N ILE A 59 -1.77 -4.99 2.60
CA ILE A 59 -2.42 -6.15 1.97
C ILE A 59 -2.88 -7.11 3.07
N ALA A 60 -4.18 -7.39 3.11
CA ALA A 60 -4.76 -8.40 3.98
C ALA A 60 -5.03 -9.68 3.19
N LYS A 61 -4.35 -10.78 3.56
CA LYS A 61 -4.62 -12.10 3.00
C LYS A 61 -5.82 -12.72 3.72
N ASN A 62 -6.89 -13.05 2.98
CA ASN A 62 -8.03 -13.80 3.50
C ASN A 62 -8.27 -15.05 2.65
N GLY A 63 -7.66 -16.16 3.05
CA GLY A 63 -7.74 -17.42 2.29
C GLY A 63 -7.15 -17.28 0.88
N LYS A 64 -8.01 -17.47 -0.14
CA LYS A 64 -7.66 -17.34 -1.57
C LYS A 64 -7.75 -15.90 -2.11
N ASN A 65 -8.35 -14.98 -1.35
CA ASN A 65 -8.52 -13.59 -1.78
C ASN A 65 -7.41 -12.72 -1.19
N TYR A 66 -6.85 -11.85 -2.03
CA TYR A 66 -5.95 -10.78 -1.62
C TYR A 66 -6.75 -9.47 -1.60
N ASN A 67 -6.96 -8.92 -0.41
CA ASN A 67 -7.59 -7.61 -0.26
C ASN A 67 -6.49 -6.58 -0.04
N TYR A 68 -6.55 -5.45 -0.73
CA TYR A 68 -5.76 -4.28 -0.37
C TYR A 68 -6.58 -3.36 0.52
N ARG A 69 -5.92 -2.70 1.46
CA ARG A 69 -6.51 -1.62 2.25
C ARG A 69 -6.33 -0.32 1.50
N THR A 70 -7.42 0.43 1.38
CA THR A 70 -7.36 1.82 0.94
C THR A 70 -6.76 2.65 2.06
N ILE A 71 -5.94 3.65 1.70
CA ILE A 71 -5.41 4.62 2.65
C ILE A 71 -6.36 5.82 2.67
N GLU A 72 -7.09 5.94 3.77
CA GLU A 72 -8.11 6.97 3.92
C GLU A 72 -7.51 8.27 4.45
N ALA A 73 -7.95 9.39 3.89
CA ALA A 73 -7.60 10.72 4.39
C ALA A 73 -8.46 11.07 5.61
N GLY A 74 -7.88 11.87 6.52
CA GLY A 74 -8.56 12.40 7.70
C GLY A 74 -8.40 13.91 7.81
N ALA A 75 -8.83 14.49 8.93
CA ALA A 75 -8.65 15.92 9.18
C ALA A 75 -7.15 16.29 9.15
N GLY A 76 -6.79 17.26 8.31
CA GLY A 76 -5.41 17.75 8.19
C GLY A 76 -4.45 16.84 7.42
N ILE A 77 -4.90 15.69 6.90
CA ILE A 77 -4.09 14.75 6.12
C ILE A 77 -4.70 14.59 4.73
N LYS A 78 -3.84 14.57 3.71
CA LYS A 78 -4.19 14.26 2.32
C LYS A 78 -3.42 13.03 1.86
N THR A 79 -4.12 12.12 1.20
CA THR A 79 -3.56 10.89 0.62
C THR A 79 -3.75 10.90 -0.90
N GLY A 80 -2.89 10.19 -1.64
CA GLY A 80 -2.98 10.10 -3.10
C GLY A 80 -1.90 9.21 -3.70
N LEU A 81 -1.74 9.28 -5.02
CA LEU A 81 -0.64 8.65 -5.74
C LEU A 81 0.43 9.69 -6.06
N SER A 82 1.70 9.32 -5.91
CA SER A 82 2.81 10.13 -6.40
C SER A 82 2.98 9.94 -7.91
N PRO A 83 3.74 10.81 -8.60
CA PRO A 83 4.08 10.61 -10.01
C PRO A 83 4.91 9.35 -10.31
N GLN A 84 5.38 8.65 -9.27
CA GLN A 84 6.12 7.38 -9.36
C GLN A 84 5.26 6.18 -8.95
N ASP A 85 3.92 6.33 -8.96
CA ASP A 85 2.95 5.32 -8.51
C ASP A 85 3.13 4.86 -7.05
N GLY A 86 3.79 5.69 -6.24
CA GLY A 86 3.92 5.48 -4.80
C GLY A 86 2.71 5.99 -4.02
N VAL A 87 2.57 5.53 -2.78
CA VAL A 87 1.63 6.13 -1.83
C VAL A 87 2.12 7.52 -1.43
N LEU A 88 1.33 8.55 -1.72
CA LEU A 88 1.59 9.92 -1.29
C LEU A 88 0.78 10.25 -0.03
N ILE A 89 1.45 10.72 1.02
CA ILE A 89 0.83 11.23 2.25
C ILE A 89 1.39 12.62 2.54
N GLN A 90 0.51 13.59 2.74
CA GLN A 90 0.87 15.01 2.93
C GLN A 90 -0.01 15.66 3.99
N HIS A 91 0.50 16.73 4.60
CA HIS A 91 -0.34 17.64 5.37
C HIS A 91 -1.33 18.37 4.46
N ASN A 92 -2.53 18.65 4.96
CA ASN A 92 -3.59 19.36 4.24
C ASN A 92 -4.02 20.61 5.03
N PHE A 93 -3.05 21.42 5.42
CA PHE A 93 -3.27 22.64 6.18
C PHE A 93 -3.39 23.85 5.25
N LYS A 94 -4.23 24.81 5.66
CA LYS A 94 -4.36 26.11 5.01
C LYS A 94 -4.19 27.20 6.05
N GLN A 95 -3.40 28.22 5.70
CA GLN A 95 -3.30 29.45 6.47
C GLN A 95 -4.10 30.56 5.77
N SER A 96 -4.69 31.46 6.57
CA SER A 96 -5.31 32.68 6.05
C SER A 96 -4.28 33.53 5.30
N PRO A 97 -4.61 34.10 4.12
CA PRO A 97 -3.75 35.07 3.47
C PRO A 97 -3.73 36.43 4.20
N THR A 98 -4.66 36.67 5.12
CA THR A 98 -4.73 37.89 5.92
C THR A 98 -3.93 37.72 7.22
N GLY A 99 -2.91 38.57 7.43
CA GLY A 99 -2.00 38.53 8.58
C GLY A 99 -0.62 37.98 8.25
N THR A 100 0.22 37.77 9.28
CA THR A 100 1.57 37.21 9.13
C THR A 100 1.52 35.69 9.07
N SER A 101 2.23 35.08 8.10
CA SER A 101 2.36 33.62 8.05
C SER A 101 3.02 33.09 9.32
N LEU A 102 2.44 32.06 9.93
CA LEU A 102 3.03 31.33 11.05
C LEU A 102 3.70 30.05 10.57
N THR A 103 3.58 29.76 9.28
CA THR A 103 4.17 28.58 8.66
C THR A 103 5.18 29.00 7.59
N SER A 104 6.24 28.23 7.44
CA SER A 104 7.21 28.40 6.36
C SER A 104 7.74 27.04 5.89
N GLY A 105 8.20 26.99 4.63
CA GLY A 105 8.75 25.76 4.06
C GLY A 105 7.73 24.61 3.95
N MET A 106 6.46 24.89 3.64
CA MET A 106 5.43 23.85 3.53
C MET A 106 5.68 22.79 2.43
N THR A 107 6.68 23.01 1.57
CA THR A 107 7.16 22.02 0.58
C THR A 107 8.43 21.29 1.01
N LEU A 108 9.04 21.68 2.14
CA LEU A 108 10.26 21.08 2.67
C LEU A 108 9.93 19.80 3.46
N PRO A 109 10.89 18.87 3.62
CA PRO A 109 10.70 17.67 4.44
C PRO A 109 10.32 17.98 5.90
N GLN A 110 10.75 19.14 6.41
CA GLN A 110 10.40 19.63 7.74
C GLN A 110 9.83 21.05 7.60
N PRO A 111 8.51 21.18 7.43
CA PRO A 111 7.84 22.47 7.52
C PRO A 111 8.03 23.08 8.91
N VAL A 112 8.13 24.40 8.99
CA VAL A 112 8.32 25.12 10.25
C VAL A 112 7.02 25.79 10.65
N ILE A 113 6.63 25.61 11.91
CA ILE A 113 5.62 26.44 12.58
C ILE A 113 6.38 27.40 13.50
N ALA A 114 6.17 28.70 13.32
CA ALA A 114 6.87 29.74 14.05
C ALA A 114 6.52 29.72 15.55
N SER A 115 7.53 29.87 16.40
CA SER A 115 7.33 30.18 17.81
C SER A 115 6.83 31.61 17.98
N VAL A 116 5.94 31.83 18.95
CA VAL A 116 5.49 33.17 19.32
C VAL A 116 6.34 33.66 20.49
N SER A 117 6.97 34.83 20.33
CA SER A 117 7.79 35.46 21.36
C SER A 117 7.23 36.84 21.70
N ALA A 118 7.30 37.22 22.98
CA ALA A 118 6.78 38.48 23.47
C ALA A 118 7.82 39.60 23.33
N GLY A 119 7.39 40.77 22.88
CA GLY A 119 8.19 41.99 22.97
C GLY A 119 8.25 42.54 24.40
N ALA A 120 9.01 43.62 24.58
CA ALA A 120 9.08 44.31 25.87
C ALA A 120 7.69 44.75 26.34
N GLY A 121 7.39 44.55 27.63
CA GLY A 121 6.12 44.94 28.25
C GLY A 121 4.95 43.99 27.98
N ILE A 122 5.17 42.88 27.28
CA ILE A 122 4.16 41.86 26.97
C ILE A 122 4.60 40.52 27.55
N THR A 123 3.65 39.78 28.11
CA THR A 123 3.82 38.37 28.47
C THR A 123 2.92 37.51 27.61
N ILE A 124 3.49 36.41 27.12
CA ILE A 124 2.76 35.33 26.46
C ILE A 124 2.79 34.13 27.39
N THR A 125 1.62 33.59 27.70
CA THR A 125 1.49 32.38 28.52
C THR A 125 0.61 31.38 27.79
N LYS A 126 1.10 30.14 27.65
CA LYS A 126 0.29 29.02 27.18
C LYS A 126 -0.26 28.27 28.38
N VAL A 127 -1.58 28.18 28.50
CA VAL A 127 -2.27 27.37 29.51
C VAL A 127 -3.17 26.40 28.77
N GLY A 128 -2.83 25.10 28.81
CA GLY A 128 -3.49 24.11 27.97
C GLY A 128 -3.33 24.47 26.48
N ASP A 129 -4.45 24.56 25.75
CA ASP A 129 -4.50 24.89 24.33
C ASP A 129 -4.76 26.37 24.04
N VAL A 130 -4.75 27.22 25.09
CA VAL A 130 -4.98 28.66 24.97
C VAL A 130 -3.68 29.42 25.14
N ILE A 131 -3.42 30.32 24.20
CA ILE A 131 -2.35 31.32 24.31
C ILE A 131 -2.98 32.61 24.84
N THR A 132 -2.52 33.08 25.99
CA THR A 132 -2.92 34.36 26.59
C THR A 132 -1.81 35.38 26.35
N ILE A 133 -2.18 36.57 25.91
CA ILE A 133 -1.27 37.70 25.69
C ILE A 133 -1.73 38.82 26.60
N SER A 134 -0.83 39.27 27.48
CA SER A 134 -1.12 40.30 28.48
C SER A 134 -0.01 41.35 28.52
N LEU A 135 -0.35 42.57 28.92
CA LEU A 135 0.66 43.53 29.37
C LEU A 135 1.23 43.08 30.72
N THR A 136 2.54 43.22 30.90
CA THR A 136 3.23 42.99 32.19
C THR A 136 3.05 44.15 33.15
#